data_AF-A0A849ZFB9-F1
#
_entry.id   AF-A0A849ZFB9-F1
#
_cell.length_a   1.000
_cell.length_b   1.000
_cell.length_c   1.000
_cell.angle_alpha   90.00
_cell.angle_beta   90.00
_cell.angle_gamma   90.00
#
_symmetry.space_group_name_H-M   'P 1'
#
loop_
_entity.id
_entity.type
_entity.pdbx_description
1 polymer ?
#
loop_
_entity_poly.entity_id
_entity_poly.type
_entity_poly.pdbx_seq_one_letter_code
_entity_poly.pdbx_strand_id
1 'polypeptide(L)'
;MRKALIVAPSWIGDTILAQTASGEDAATLAETQQILAQHPRIFVLFWGEGERDPNSIVRNTLDTNAYEVYSRWYGHVRLVLYAVLQDPPDEPTHLIQQPFGDHITLKGYAISGVPTPENVIGVTLFWETDEKLNTRYKVTVQLLKPDGTLASQHDSEPANGRYLTTDWQPGTTIVDNHGILIPQTLTPDDGYQLIVSMYELDQPQNRLSVNNNDFLILERLTVQ
;
A
#
# COMPACT_ATOMS: atom_id res chain seq x y z
N MET A 1 17.56 -10.79 -19.19
CA MET A 1 16.15 -10.64 -19.66
C MET A 1 15.51 -9.52 -18.85
N ARG A 2 14.47 -8.86 -19.37
CA ARG A 2 13.83 -7.67 -18.77
C ARG A 2 12.97 -8.07 -17.56
N LYS A 3 13.14 -7.42 -16.39
CA LYS A 3 12.49 -7.89 -15.13
C LYS A 3 11.02 -7.52 -14.94
N ALA A 4 10.67 -6.29 -15.32
CA ALA A 4 9.29 -5.79 -15.36
C ALA A 4 9.18 -4.78 -16.52
N LEU A 5 7.95 -4.41 -16.86
CA LEU A 5 7.67 -3.26 -17.72
C LEU A 5 7.13 -2.18 -16.81
N ILE A 6 7.94 -1.16 -16.61
CA ILE A 6 7.54 0.01 -15.85
C ILE A 6 7.17 1.08 -16.87
N VAL A 7 5.91 1.51 -16.80
CA VAL A 7 5.32 2.57 -17.61
C VAL A 7 5.05 3.74 -16.69
N ALA A 8 5.87 4.77 -16.80
CA ALA A 8 5.64 6.02 -16.12
C ALA A 8 5.25 7.09 -17.16
N PRO A 9 4.02 7.60 -17.13
CA PRO A 9 3.61 8.63 -18.08
C PRO A 9 4.36 9.94 -17.78
N SER A 10 5.27 10.33 -18.67
CA SER A 10 5.73 11.71 -18.78
C SER A 10 4.95 12.39 -19.91
N TRP A 11 4.21 13.46 -19.63
CA TRP A 11 3.63 14.29 -20.71
C TRP A 11 4.73 15.17 -21.33
N ILE A 12 5.63 14.54 -22.06
CA ILE A 12 6.51 15.17 -23.07
C ILE A 12 6.35 14.33 -24.34
N GLY A 13 5.29 14.60 -25.12
CA GLY A 13 4.94 13.86 -26.33
C GLY A 13 4.24 12.50 -26.12
N ASP A 14 3.96 11.77 -27.21
CA ASP A 14 3.24 10.48 -27.27
C ASP A 14 4.15 9.25 -26.98
N THR A 15 5.13 9.36 -26.07
CA THR A 15 6.10 8.28 -25.84
C THR A 15 6.02 7.72 -24.42
N ILE A 16 5.67 6.43 -24.32
CA ILE A 16 5.80 5.64 -23.10
C ILE A 16 7.26 5.22 -22.95
N LEU A 17 7.94 5.68 -21.91
CA LEU A 17 9.26 5.14 -21.54
C LEU A 17 9.07 3.78 -20.86
N ALA A 18 9.21 2.73 -21.65
CA ALA A 18 9.30 1.36 -21.19
C ALA A 18 10.72 1.10 -20.65
N GLN A 19 10.96 1.38 -19.37
CA GLN A 19 12.20 0.95 -18.73
C GLN A 19 12.07 -0.51 -18.31
N THR A 20 13.15 -1.23 -18.55
CA THR A 20 13.26 -2.61 -18.15
C THR A 20 14.51 -2.77 -17.35
N ALA A 21 14.30 -3.06 -16.08
CA ALA A 21 15.31 -3.57 -15.17
C ALA A 21 16.28 -4.49 -15.91
N SER A 22 17.53 -4.05 -15.95
CA SER A 22 18.69 -4.81 -16.40
C SER A 22 18.79 -6.17 -15.71
N GLY A 23 19.61 -7.08 -16.24
CA GLY A 23 19.74 -8.44 -15.68
C GLY A 23 20.39 -8.48 -14.28
N GLU A 24 21.05 -7.41 -13.84
CA GLU A 24 21.76 -7.31 -12.57
C GLU A 24 20.92 -6.56 -11.52
N ASP A 25 20.96 -7.03 -10.28
CA ASP A 25 20.12 -6.52 -9.19
C ASP A 25 20.44 -5.07 -8.81
N ALA A 26 21.72 -4.70 -8.72
CA ALA A 26 22.13 -3.35 -8.34
C ALA A 26 21.72 -2.30 -9.39
N ALA A 27 21.87 -2.63 -10.67
CA ALA A 27 21.44 -1.76 -11.76
C ALA A 27 19.90 -1.66 -11.82
N THR A 28 19.18 -2.77 -11.61
CA THR A 28 17.72 -2.77 -11.47
C THR A 28 17.24 -1.85 -10.34
N LEU A 29 17.89 -1.92 -9.18
CA LEU A 29 17.56 -1.08 -8.03
C LEU A 29 17.73 0.40 -8.36
N ALA A 30 18.89 0.77 -8.91
CA ALA A 30 19.19 2.15 -9.29
C ALA A 30 18.20 2.69 -10.35
N GLU A 31 17.87 1.89 -11.36
CA GLU A 31 16.85 2.24 -12.37
C GLU A 31 15.48 2.45 -11.73
N THR A 32 15.05 1.55 -10.84
CA THR A 32 13.74 1.65 -10.16
C THR A 32 13.66 2.88 -9.27
N GLN A 33 14.74 3.19 -8.53
CA GLN A 33 14.86 4.40 -7.72
C GLN A 33 14.83 5.68 -8.57
N GLN A 34 15.47 5.68 -9.74
CA GLN A 34 15.43 6.80 -10.65
C GLN A 34 14.00 7.03 -11.19
N ILE A 35 13.25 5.98 -11.50
CA ILE A 35 11.85 6.11 -11.93
C ILE A 35 10.99 6.70 -10.80
N LEU A 36 11.15 6.22 -9.57
CA LEU A 36 10.47 6.77 -8.39
C LEU A 36 10.71 8.28 -8.26
N ALA A 37 11.97 8.72 -8.39
CA ALA A 37 12.35 10.13 -8.25
C ALA A 37 11.77 11.06 -9.35
N GLN A 38 11.33 10.50 -10.48
CA GLN A 38 10.94 11.28 -11.66
C GLN A 38 9.42 11.29 -11.91
N HIS A 39 8.68 10.36 -11.30
CA HIS A 39 7.30 10.12 -11.69
C HIS A 39 6.37 9.98 -10.48
N PRO A 40 5.33 10.82 -10.35
CA PRO A 40 4.37 10.75 -9.25
C PRO A 40 3.42 9.55 -9.36
N ARG A 41 3.33 8.93 -10.55
CA ARG A 41 2.52 7.73 -10.82
C ARG A 41 3.28 6.77 -11.70
N ILE A 42 3.25 5.51 -11.33
CA ILE A 42 3.97 4.45 -12.01
C ILE A 42 3.01 3.29 -12.24
N PHE A 43 2.81 2.91 -13.49
CA PHE A 43 2.14 1.67 -13.86
C PHE A 43 3.18 0.59 -14.06
N VAL A 44 2.97 -0.58 -13.49
CA VAL A 44 3.89 -1.71 -13.61
C VAL A 44 3.13 -2.92 -14.08
N LEU A 45 3.67 -3.58 -15.10
CA LEU A 45 3.27 -4.94 -15.46
C LEU A 45 4.29 -5.91 -14.87
N PHE A 46 3.83 -6.74 -13.95
CA PHE A 46 4.59 -7.88 -13.45
C PHE A 46 4.17 -9.15 -14.21
N TRP A 47 5.15 -9.89 -14.73
CA TRP A 47 4.94 -11.20 -15.35
C TRP A 47 6.20 -12.05 -15.22
N GLY A 48 6.04 -13.35 -14.92
CA GLY A 48 7.17 -14.26 -14.73
C GLY A 48 8.19 -13.74 -13.71
N GLU A 49 7.71 -13.14 -12.61
CA GLU A 49 8.56 -12.50 -11.59
C GLU A 49 9.60 -13.48 -11.04
N GLY A 50 9.25 -14.75 -10.84
CA GLY A 50 10.17 -15.76 -10.34
C GLY A 50 11.37 -16.01 -11.27
N GLU A 51 11.17 -15.99 -12.59
CA GLU A 51 12.28 -16.17 -13.54
C GLU A 51 13.02 -14.86 -13.85
N ARG A 52 12.31 -13.73 -13.81
CA ARG A 52 12.81 -12.45 -14.32
C ARG A 52 13.34 -11.54 -13.22
N ASP A 53 12.75 -11.60 -12.04
CA ASP A 53 13.17 -10.89 -10.83
C ASP A 53 13.16 -11.83 -9.62
N PRO A 54 14.04 -12.85 -9.59
CA PRO A 54 14.03 -13.86 -8.54
C PRO A 54 14.22 -13.29 -7.13
N ASN A 55 14.87 -12.13 -7.03
CA ASN A 55 15.09 -11.41 -5.76
C ASN A 55 14.06 -10.28 -5.53
N SER A 56 13.04 -10.18 -6.38
CA SER A 56 11.94 -9.21 -6.32
C SER A 56 12.39 -7.76 -6.17
N ILE A 57 13.53 -7.38 -6.78
CA ILE A 57 14.13 -6.05 -6.63
C ILE A 57 13.15 -4.93 -7.00
N VAL A 58 12.44 -5.06 -8.14
CA VAL A 58 11.53 -4.02 -8.62
C VAL A 58 10.38 -3.83 -7.63
N ARG A 59 9.69 -4.93 -7.31
CA ARG A 59 8.53 -4.93 -6.41
C ARG A 59 8.92 -4.46 -5.01
N ASN A 60 10.02 -4.98 -4.46
CA ASN A 60 10.53 -4.61 -3.14
C ASN A 60 10.85 -3.12 -3.06
N THR A 61 11.45 -2.56 -4.11
CA THR A 61 11.76 -1.13 -4.15
C THR A 61 10.48 -0.30 -4.22
N LEU A 62 9.51 -0.66 -5.05
CA LEU A 62 8.26 0.07 -5.18
C LEU A 62 7.39 -0.01 -3.91
N ASP A 63 7.21 -1.19 -3.34
CA ASP A 63 6.40 -1.39 -2.13
C ASP A 63 6.98 -0.69 -0.90
N THR A 64 8.31 -0.50 -0.87
CA THR A 64 8.99 0.20 0.24
C THR A 64 8.91 1.72 0.09
N ASN A 65 9.00 2.25 -1.13
CA ASN A 65 9.20 3.68 -1.38
C ASN A 65 7.97 4.38 -2.00
N ALA A 66 6.89 3.64 -2.25
CA ALA A 66 5.67 4.15 -2.85
C ALA A 66 4.44 3.44 -2.28
N TYR A 67 3.26 3.88 -2.73
CA TYR A 67 1.99 3.36 -2.27
C TYR A 67 1.30 2.62 -3.40
N GLU A 68 1.07 1.31 -3.25
CA GLU A 68 0.21 0.55 -4.17
C GLU A 68 -1.22 1.07 -4.02
N VAL A 69 -1.81 1.48 -5.14
CA VAL A 69 -3.15 2.10 -5.20
C VAL A 69 -4.16 1.14 -5.78
N TYR A 70 -3.73 0.36 -6.77
CA TYR A 70 -4.59 -0.54 -7.52
C TYR A 70 -3.77 -1.69 -8.07
N SER A 71 -4.34 -2.90 -8.04
CA SER A 71 -3.75 -4.07 -8.64
C SER A 71 -4.81 -4.98 -9.24
N ARG A 72 -4.50 -5.53 -10.41
CA ARG A 72 -5.37 -6.47 -11.11
C ARG A 72 -4.60 -7.47 -11.94
N TRP A 73 -5.05 -8.72 -11.88
CA TRP A 73 -4.57 -9.80 -12.71
C TRP A 73 -5.32 -9.85 -14.05
N TYR A 74 -4.55 -10.01 -15.13
CA TYR A 74 -5.00 -10.31 -16.48
C TYR A 74 -4.25 -11.57 -16.94
N GLY A 75 -4.86 -12.74 -16.72
CA GLY A 75 -4.15 -14.02 -16.88
C GLY A 75 -2.94 -14.09 -15.94
N HIS A 76 -1.75 -14.24 -16.51
CA HIS A 76 -0.48 -14.32 -15.77
C HIS A 76 0.24 -12.97 -15.60
N VAL A 77 -0.40 -11.87 -16.00
CA VAL A 77 0.16 -10.51 -15.90
C VAL A 77 -0.58 -9.78 -14.79
N ARG A 78 0.16 -9.21 -13.84
CA ARG A 78 -0.39 -8.32 -12.80
C ARG A 78 -0.09 -6.88 -13.18
N LEU A 79 -1.13 -6.09 -13.42
CA LEU A 79 -1.04 -4.65 -13.59
C LEU A 79 -1.18 -3.98 -12.23
N VAL A 80 -0.23 -3.12 -11.88
CA VAL A 80 -0.22 -2.36 -10.62
C VAL A 80 -0.06 -0.88 -10.91
N LEU A 81 -0.77 -0.03 -10.18
CA LEU A 81 -0.56 1.40 -10.12
C LEU A 81 0.02 1.77 -8.76
N TYR A 82 1.19 2.39 -8.77
CA TYR A 82 1.82 3.02 -7.61
C TYR A 82 1.68 4.53 -7.68
N ALA A 83 1.42 5.14 -6.52
CA ALA A 83 1.59 6.58 -6.31
C ALA A 83 2.89 6.82 -5.55
N VAL A 84 3.72 7.70 -6.10
CA VAL A 84 4.92 8.19 -5.42
C VAL A 84 4.56 9.50 -4.76
N LEU A 85 4.35 9.43 -3.45
CA LEU A 85 4.25 10.62 -2.61
C LEU A 85 5.66 10.96 -2.13
N GLN A 86 5.82 12.03 -1.34
CA GLN A 86 7.09 12.21 -0.61
C GLN A 86 7.45 10.90 0.13
N ASP A 87 8.74 10.65 0.35
CA ASP A 87 9.25 9.38 0.90
C ASP A 87 8.36 8.89 2.07
N PRO A 88 7.81 7.66 1.99
CA PRO A 88 7.01 7.11 3.08
C PRO A 88 7.80 7.22 4.38
N PRO A 89 7.19 7.75 5.46
CA PRO A 89 7.93 7.99 6.69
C PRO A 89 8.38 6.67 7.31
N ASP A 90 9.64 6.63 7.78
CA ASP A 90 10.21 5.48 8.48
C ASP A 90 9.68 5.32 9.91
N GLU A 91 8.99 6.34 10.43
CA GLU A 91 8.44 6.39 11.80
C GLU A 91 7.02 6.96 11.80
N PRO A 92 6.14 6.54 12.73
CA PRO A 92 4.79 7.04 12.82
C PRO A 92 4.75 8.52 13.25
N THR A 93 3.92 9.32 12.59
CA THR A 93 3.60 10.69 13.04
C THR A 93 2.49 10.70 14.09
N HIS A 94 1.66 9.65 14.14
CA HIS A 94 0.62 9.43 15.14
C HIS A 94 0.88 8.11 15.89
N LEU A 95 1.28 8.19 17.16
CA LEU A 95 1.48 7.03 18.02
C LEU A 95 0.18 6.68 18.75
N ILE A 96 -0.24 5.40 18.71
CA ILE A 96 -1.51 4.95 19.31
C ILE A 96 -1.44 3.64 20.09
N GLN A 97 -0.48 2.74 19.83
CA GLN A 97 -0.34 1.44 20.51
C GLN A 97 -1.69 0.68 20.64
N GLN A 98 -2.40 0.52 19.53
CA GLN A 98 -3.76 -0.02 19.51
C GLN A 98 -3.75 -1.53 19.22
N PRO A 99 -4.25 -2.38 20.14
CA PRO A 99 -4.42 -3.81 19.87
C PRO A 99 -5.50 -4.08 18.80
N PHE A 100 -5.22 -5.06 17.95
CA PHE A 100 -6.09 -5.70 16.97
C PHE A 100 -6.09 -7.20 17.26
N GLY A 101 -7.23 -7.72 17.74
CA GLY A 101 -7.28 -9.07 18.29
C GLY A 101 -6.34 -9.24 19.49
N ASP A 102 -5.79 -10.43 19.65
CA ASP A 102 -5.02 -10.79 20.85
C ASP A 102 -3.53 -10.41 20.76
N HIS A 103 -2.93 -10.54 19.56
CA HIS A 103 -1.46 -10.55 19.41
C HIS A 103 -0.90 -9.47 18.48
N ILE A 104 -1.74 -8.67 17.83
CA ILE A 104 -1.31 -7.72 16.81
C ILE A 104 -1.57 -6.31 17.30
N THR A 105 -0.59 -5.44 17.19
CA THR A 105 -0.67 -4.06 17.66
C THR A 105 -0.33 -3.09 16.55
N LEU A 106 -1.19 -2.10 16.32
CA LEU A 106 -0.87 -0.91 15.53
C LEU A 106 -0.10 0.07 16.41
N LYS A 107 1.21 0.17 16.23
CA LYS A 107 2.09 1.05 17.00
C LYS A 107 1.79 2.52 16.72
N GLY A 108 1.51 2.81 15.46
CA GLY A 108 1.20 4.14 14.97
C GLY A 108 0.91 4.13 13.47
N TYR A 109 0.66 5.32 12.93
CA TYR A 109 0.47 5.54 11.50
C TYR A 109 0.96 6.92 11.08
N ALA A 110 1.08 7.11 9.77
CA ALA A 110 1.33 8.41 9.16
C ALA A 110 0.49 8.57 7.89
N ILE A 111 0.06 9.79 7.61
CA ILE A 111 -0.72 10.15 6.42
C ILE A 111 0.10 11.12 5.55
N SER A 112 0.13 10.84 4.26
CA SER A 112 0.83 11.63 3.25
C SER A 112 -0.11 12.03 2.11
N GLY A 113 0.14 13.19 1.50
CA GLY A 113 -0.69 13.72 0.41
C GLY A 113 -1.90 14.53 0.90
N VAL A 114 -2.62 15.14 -0.04
CA VAL A 114 -3.81 15.96 0.22
C VAL A 114 -5.04 15.25 -0.35
N PRO A 115 -6.14 15.13 0.41
CA PRO A 115 -7.41 14.53 -0.02
C PRO A 115 -8.13 15.37 -1.08
N THR A 116 -7.63 15.47 -2.31
CA THR A 116 -8.34 16.13 -3.42
C THR A 116 -8.76 15.08 -4.46
N PRO A 117 -9.86 15.31 -5.20
CA PRO A 117 -10.28 14.44 -6.31
C PRO A 117 -9.12 14.07 -7.24
N GLU A 118 -9.10 12.80 -7.65
CA GLU A 118 -8.08 12.16 -8.48
C GLU A 118 -6.69 12.02 -7.86
N ASN A 119 -6.40 12.61 -6.69
CA ASN A 119 -5.13 12.39 -5.98
C ASN A 119 -5.17 11.14 -5.09
N VAL A 120 -4.00 10.80 -4.54
CA VAL A 120 -3.81 9.65 -3.66
C VAL A 120 -3.37 10.14 -2.30
N ILE A 121 -3.97 9.57 -1.27
CA ILE A 121 -3.50 9.66 0.11
C ILE A 121 -2.69 8.40 0.40
N GLY A 122 -1.49 8.59 0.93
CA GLY A 122 -0.65 7.51 1.43
C GLY A 122 -0.91 7.29 2.90
N VAL A 123 -1.18 6.05 3.29
CA VAL A 123 -1.36 5.64 4.68
C VAL A 123 -0.25 4.64 5.01
N THR A 124 0.68 5.04 5.86
CA THR A 124 1.76 4.17 6.34
C THR A 124 1.38 3.67 7.74
N LEU A 125 1.29 2.36 7.89
CA LEU A 125 0.93 1.69 9.13
C LEU A 125 2.16 1.00 9.72
N PHE A 126 2.28 1.06 11.04
CA PHE A 126 3.40 0.45 11.77
C PHE A 126 2.85 -0.62 12.69
N TRP A 127 3.01 -1.87 12.29
CA TRP A 127 2.49 -3.02 13.02
C TRP A 127 3.57 -3.72 13.83
N GLU A 128 3.17 -4.40 14.88
CA GLU A 128 4.03 -5.30 15.67
C GLU A 128 3.18 -6.49 16.15
N THR A 129 3.84 -7.59 16.45
CA THR A 129 3.23 -8.69 17.21
C THR A 129 4.09 -9.08 18.40
N ASP A 130 3.47 -9.63 19.44
CA ASP A 130 4.14 -10.16 20.63
C ASP A 130 4.36 -11.68 20.58
N GLU A 131 3.75 -12.37 19.60
CA GLU A 131 3.84 -13.81 19.43
C GLU A 131 3.95 -14.20 17.94
N LYS A 132 4.49 -15.39 17.66
CA LYS A 132 4.45 -15.96 16.31
C LYS A 132 3.01 -16.26 15.90
N LEU A 133 2.57 -15.67 14.80
CA LEU A 133 1.24 -15.86 14.26
C LEU A 133 1.18 -17.09 13.35
N ASN A 134 0.07 -17.84 13.41
CA ASN A 134 -0.19 -19.00 12.54
C ASN A 134 -1.25 -18.71 11.46
N THR A 135 -1.81 -17.50 11.46
CA THR A 135 -2.88 -17.07 10.58
C THR A 135 -2.39 -15.95 9.66
N ARG A 136 -2.74 -16.05 8.37
CA ARG A 136 -2.50 -14.99 7.40
C ARG A 136 -3.62 -13.98 7.46
N TYR A 137 -3.28 -12.70 7.61
CA TYR A 137 -4.24 -11.62 7.63
C TYR A 137 -4.03 -10.66 6.47
N LYS A 138 -5.13 -10.04 6.03
CA LYS A 138 -5.13 -8.85 5.19
C LYS A 138 -5.46 -7.62 6.01
N VAL A 139 -4.79 -6.52 5.70
CA VAL A 139 -5.12 -5.18 6.15
C VAL A 139 -6.02 -4.54 5.09
N THR A 140 -7.11 -3.92 5.54
CA THR A 140 -7.96 -3.08 4.69
C THR A 140 -7.93 -1.67 5.21
N VAL A 141 -7.56 -0.74 4.34
CA VAL A 141 -7.66 0.69 4.58
C VAL A 141 -8.78 1.22 3.72
N GLN A 142 -9.78 1.86 4.32
CA GLN A 142 -10.99 2.30 3.63
C GLN A 142 -11.24 3.78 3.87
N LEU A 143 -11.64 4.46 2.80
CA LEU A 143 -12.23 5.79 2.86
C LEU A 143 -13.76 5.62 2.80
N LEU A 144 -14.43 6.04 3.86
CA LEU A 144 -15.89 6.07 3.95
C LEU A 144 -16.39 7.50 3.72
N LYS A 145 -17.52 7.62 3.05
CA LYS A 145 -18.27 8.87 2.89
C LYS A 145 -18.98 9.25 4.21
N PRO A 146 -19.47 10.50 4.34
CA PRO A 146 -20.23 10.92 5.53
C PRO A 146 -21.46 10.06 5.85
N ASP A 147 -22.06 9.42 4.83
CA ASP A 147 -23.19 8.49 4.99
C ASP A 147 -22.77 7.06 5.38
N GLY A 148 -21.48 6.81 5.58
CA GLY A 148 -20.90 5.51 5.91
C GLY A 148 -20.68 4.58 4.72
N THR A 149 -21.04 4.99 3.50
CA THR A 149 -20.80 4.18 2.29
C THR A 149 -19.33 4.22 1.88
N LEU A 150 -18.85 3.14 1.29
CA LEU A 150 -17.48 3.04 0.82
C LEU A 150 -17.22 4.00 -0.36
N ALA A 151 -16.18 4.82 -0.24
CA ALA A 151 -15.70 5.67 -1.32
C ALA A 151 -14.53 5.03 -2.08
N SER A 152 -13.56 4.47 -1.36
CA SER A 152 -12.33 3.88 -1.89
C SER A 152 -11.72 2.94 -0.85
N GLN A 153 -10.93 1.95 -1.28
CA GLN A 153 -10.22 1.06 -0.37
C GLN A 153 -8.93 0.53 -1.00
N HIS A 154 -8.00 0.10 -0.14
CA HIS A 154 -6.86 -0.72 -0.50
C HIS A 154 -6.75 -1.90 0.45
N ASP A 155 -6.78 -3.11 -0.11
CA ASP A 155 -6.71 -4.39 0.60
C ASP A 155 -5.46 -5.15 0.17
N SER A 156 -4.61 -5.49 1.13
CA SER A 156 -3.40 -6.27 0.88
C SER A 156 -3.04 -7.07 2.13
N GLU A 157 -2.26 -8.13 1.94
CA GLU A 157 -1.47 -8.63 3.06
C GLU A 157 -0.36 -7.62 3.38
N PRO A 158 0.14 -7.55 4.63
CA PRO A 158 1.07 -6.50 5.03
C PRO A 158 2.29 -6.37 4.12
N ALA A 159 2.71 -5.13 3.92
CA ALA A 159 3.77 -4.72 2.99
C ALA A 159 3.52 -5.24 1.56
N ASN A 160 2.27 -5.14 1.09
CA ASN A 160 1.82 -5.66 -0.21
C ASN A 160 2.17 -7.15 -0.43
N GLY A 161 2.11 -7.94 0.64
CA GLY A 161 2.43 -9.37 0.62
C GLY A 161 3.92 -9.70 0.64
N ARG A 162 4.80 -8.73 0.91
CA ARG A 162 6.24 -8.99 1.16
C ARG A 162 6.50 -9.59 2.54
N TYR A 163 5.68 -9.25 3.52
CA TYR A 163 5.84 -9.70 4.90
C TYR A 163 4.51 -10.26 5.41
N LEU A 164 4.28 -11.55 5.12
CA LEU A 164 3.08 -12.25 5.58
C LEU A 164 3.04 -12.23 7.10
N THR A 165 1.85 -12.11 7.71
CA THR A 165 1.72 -12.12 9.17
C THR A 165 2.31 -13.36 9.83
N THR A 166 2.34 -14.50 9.14
CA THR A 166 2.99 -15.74 9.62
C THR A 166 4.51 -15.69 9.66
N ASP A 167 5.12 -14.73 8.95
CA ASP A 167 6.57 -14.50 8.90
C ASP A 167 7.02 -13.45 9.92
N TRP A 168 6.08 -12.75 10.57
CA TRP A 168 6.39 -11.73 11.56
C TRP A 168 7.16 -12.33 12.74
N GLN A 169 8.20 -11.62 13.14
CA GLN A 169 8.97 -11.95 14.34
C GLN A 169 8.45 -11.08 15.50
N PRO A 170 8.22 -11.67 16.69
CA PRO A 170 7.83 -10.90 17.86
C PRO A 170 8.74 -9.70 18.13
N GLY A 171 8.13 -8.53 18.38
CA GLY A 171 8.84 -7.27 18.65
C GLY A 171 9.50 -6.61 17.43
N THR A 172 9.25 -7.10 16.22
CA THR A 172 9.70 -6.45 14.98
C THR A 172 8.61 -5.56 14.42
N THR A 173 8.94 -4.29 14.16
CA THR A 173 8.04 -3.37 13.47
C THR A 173 7.94 -3.72 11.98
N ILE A 174 6.70 -3.82 11.50
CA ILE A 174 6.37 -4.02 10.09
C ILE A 174 5.79 -2.72 9.55
N VAL A 175 6.45 -2.13 8.56
CA VAL A 175 5.98 -0.94 7.84
C VAL A 175 5.12 -1.39 6.67
N ASP A 176 3.92 -0.82 6.57
CA ASP A 176 2.87 -1.26 5.65
C ASP A 176 2.20 -0.07 4.95
N ASN A 177 2.45 0.08 3.65
CA ASN A 177 2.08 1.24 2.84
C ASN A 177 0.81 0.97 2.03
N HIS A 178 -0.24 1.77 2.24
CA HIS A 178 -1.50 1.71 1.51
C HIS A 178 -1.81 3.01 0.75
N GLY A 179 -2.09 2.91 -0.55
CA GLY A 179 -2.50 4.04 -1.37
C GLY A 179 -4.02 4.12 -1.53
N ILE A 180 -4.63 5.20 -1.05
CA ILE A 180 -6.06 5.46 -1.19
C ILE A 180 -6.29 6.52 -2.26
N LEU A 181 -6.77 6.08 -3.44
CA LEU A 181 -7.22 6.99 -4.49
C LEU A 181 -8.48 7.72 -4.03
N ILE A 182 -8.50 9.04 -4.19
CA ILE A 182 -9.68 9.88 -3.98
C ILE A 182 -10.46 9.93 -5.29
N PRO A 183 -11.64 9.30 -5.38
CA PRO A 183 -12.42 9.29 -6.62
C PRO A 183 -12.77 10.71 -7.08
N GLN A 184 -12.74 10.94 -8.39
CA GLN A 184 -13.17 12.20 -9.00
C GLN A 184 -14.61 12.59 -8.64
N THR A 185 -15.44 11.59 -8.33
CA THR A 185 -16.86 11.75 -8.01
C THR A 185 -17.12 12.24 -6.58
N LEU A 186 -16.09 12.36 -5.74
CA LEU A 186 -16.27 12.86 -4.37
C LEU A 186 -16.44 14.37 -4.37
N THR A 187 -17.40 14.85 -3.59
CA THR A 187 -17.64 16.28 -3.38
C THR A 187 -16.88 16.76 -2.14
N PRO A 188 -16.47 18.05 -2.10
CA PRO A 188 -15.84 18.61 -0.91
C PRO A 188 -16.76 18.50 0.32
N ASP A 189 -16.25 17.89 1.38
CA ASP A 189 -16.94 17.63 2.66
C ASP A 189 -15.89 17.27 3.72
N ASP A 190 -16.17 17.49 5.01
CA ASP A 190 -15.30 17.17 6.15
C ASP A 190 -15.68 15.89 6.90
N GLY A 191 -16.75 15.22 6.48
CA GLY A 191 -17.28 14.00 7.10
C GLY A 191 -16.68 12.69 6.58
N TYR A 192 -15.65 12.72 5.72
CA TYR A 192 -15.03 11.47 5.25
C TYR A 192 -14.22 10.81 6.37
N GLN A 193 -14.30 9.49 6.48
CA GLN A 193 -13.58 8.73 7.51
C GLN A 193 -12.57 7.80 6.86
N LEU A 194 -11.31 7.94 7.25
CA LEU A 194 -10.28 6.97 6.94
C LEU A 194 -10.23 5.94 8.07
N ILE A 195 -10.47 4.68 7.73
CA ILE A 195 -10.48 3.58 8.69
C ILE A 195 -9.49 2.49 8.30
N VAL A 196 -9.04 1.73 9.29
CA VAL A 196 -8.24 0.51 9.10
C VAL A 196 -8.88 -0.66 9.85
N SER A 197 -8.83 -1.83 9.24
CA SER A 197 -9.22 -3.11 9.83
C SER A 197 -8.28 -4.21 9.37
N MET A 198 -8.30 -5.34 10.07
CA MET A 198 -7.54 -6.52 9.68
C MET A 198 -8.42 -7.77 9.76
N TYR A 199 -8.35 -8.65 8.77
CA TYR A 199 -9.19 -9.84 8.66
C TYR A 199 -8.42 -11.05 8.14
N GLU A 200 -8.87 -12.27 8.45
CA GLU A 200 -8.20 -13.48 7.97
C GLU A 200 -8.27 -13.59 6.45
N LEU A 201 -7.15 -13.93 5.79
CA LEU A 201 -6.95 -13.87 4.34
C LEU A 201 -8.13 -14.41 3.50
N ASP A 202 -8.69 -15.54 3.93
CA ASP A 202 -9.76 -16.28 3.23
C ASP A 202 -11.16 -16.04 3.82
N GLN A 203 -11.27 -15.22 4.88
CA GLN A 203 -12.52 -14.95 5.60
C GLN A 203 -12.69 -13.44 5.86
N PRO A 204 -13.07 -12.62 4.85
CA PRO A 204 -13.18 -11.17 4.99
C PRO A 204 -14.25 -10.70 6.00
N GLN A 205 -15.16 -11.59 6.40
CA GLN A 205 -16.16 -11.35 7.43
C GLN A 205 -15.59 -11.50 8.85
N ASN A 206 -14.46 -12.20 9.00
CA ASN A 206 -13.79 -12.46 10.27
C ASN A 206 -12.72 -11.39 10.52
N ARG A 207 -13.19 -10.18 10.87
CA ARG A 207 -12.34 -9.05 11.23
C ARG A 207 -11.92 -9.13 12.69
N LEU A 208 -10.68 -8.72 12.96
CA LEU A 208 -10.16 -8.63 14.31
C LEU A 208 -10.85 -7.53 15.11
N SER A 209 -11.09 -7.80 16.39
CA SER A 209 -11.65 -6.81 17.30
C SER A 209 -10.66 -5.70 17.62
N VAL A 210 -11.14 -4.47 17.64
CA VAL A 210 -10.39 -3.26 18.02
C VAL A 210 -11.35 -2.26 18.69
N ASN A 211 -11.07 -1.83 19.92
CA ASN A 211 -11.89 -0.88 20.69
C ASN A 211 -13.41 -1.19 20.70
N ASN A 212 -13.79 -2.44 20.97
CA ASN A 212 -15.18 -2.94 20.93
C ASN A 212 -15.86 -2.80 19.56
N ASN A 213 -15.08 -2.70 18.49
CA ASN A 213 -15.51 -2.65 17.10
C ASN A 213 -14.63 -3.60 16.27
N ASP A 214 -14.77 -3.61 14.95
CA ASP A 214 -13.94 -4.39 14.02
C ASP A 214 -13.03 -3.53 13.11
N PHE A 215 -13.02 -2.21 13.35
CA PHE A 215 -12.17 -1.25 12.67
C PHE A 215 -11.78 -0.10 13.60
N LEU A 216 -10.66 0.54 13.29
CA LEU A 216 -10.20 1.78 13.91
C LEU A 216 -10.38 2.93 12.92
N ILE A 217 -10.94 4.04 13.39
CA ILE A 217 -10.90 5.31 12.63
C ILE A 217 -9.52 5.93 12.86
N LEU A 218 -8.76 6.07 11.78
CA LEU A 218 -7.46 6.75 11.78
C LEU A 218 -7.65 8.26 11.77
N GLU A 219 -8.46 8.76 10.84
CA GLU A 219 -8.64 10.21 10.67
C GLU A 219 -10.00 10.56 10.09
N ARG A 220 -10.50 11.76 10.39
CA ARG A 220 -11.56 12.39 9.62
C ARG A 220 -10.92 13.34 8.63
N LEU A 221 -11.21 13.14 7.35
CA LEU A 221 -10.59 13.85 6.26
C LEU A 221 -11.55 14.89 5.68
N THR A 222 -11.02 16.06 5.38
CA THR A 222 -11.70 17.04 4.55
C THR A 222 -11.29 16.86 3.11
N VAL A 223 -12.18 16.37 2.25
CA VAL A 223 -11.94 16.39 0.80
C VAL A 223 -12.12 17.82 0.32
N GLN A 224 -11.12 18.34 -0.39
CA GLN A 224 -11.08 19.73 -0.87
C GLN A 224 -11.69 19.89 -2.26
#